data_AF-A0A667XXJ6-F1
#
_entry.id   AF-A0A667XXJ6-F1
#
_cell.length_a   1.000
_cell.length_b   1.000
_cell.length_c   1.000
_cell.angle_alpha   90.00
_cell.angle_beta   90.00
_cell.angle_gamma   90.00
#
_symmetry.space_group_name_H-M   'P 1'
#
loop_
_entity.id
_entity.type
_entity.pdbx_description
1 polymer ?
#
loop_
_entity_poly.entity_id
_entity_poly.type
_entity_poly.pdbx_seq_one_letter_code
_entity_poly.pdbx_strand_id
1 'polypeptide(L)'
;MDQGVVEEWLSEFKTLPDSAVSNYAASLKDKGALVPALYKVIRENYSDLLEPVCHQLFEFYRSGEPRLQRFTLQFLPELLWSLLSVSAARDPHTSGCIEALLLGIYNLEIADKDGQSKILSFTVPSLSKPSVYHEPSTIGSMALTEGALANHGLSRVVYSGPHLQRETFTAQNRFEVLTFLLLCYNAALSYMTSSSLQSLCQLSSRVCICGYPRQQLRRYKGISTRMTVTSEFLVQLITGIHYALCNGEVELGSKALDDVLYRAQLELFPEALLVGNAIKSSLHGQALKSNTKQGARSIQVEITPTSSRISRNAVTSLSIRGHRWKRHESQEVSVDSEASLGGVAIPEISVTGVSGERMPNGDSMRPRHDGRAQADVEPLGAASEVSLDPRGHDPGTRGQEIRRQKSVRRMVENEGSGPTSAGRSQY
;
A
#
# COMPACT_ATOMS: atom_id res chain seq x y z
N MET A 1 1.86 28.82 -29.42
CA MET A 1 1.72 27.54 -30.15
C MET A 1 1.07 26.49 -29.24
N ASP A 2 1.62 26.24 -28.04
CA ASP A 2 1.08 25.21 -27.11
C ASP A 2 -0.40 25.41 -26.73
N GLN A 3 -0.83 26.66 -26.48
CA GLN A 3 -2.21 26.97 -26.10
C GLN A 3 -3.23 26.59 -27.18
N GLY A 4 -2.93 26.90 -28.46
CA GLY A 4 -3.83 26.58 -29.57
C GLY A 4 -3.99 25.07 -29.78
N VAL A 5 -2.95 24.28 -29.51
CA VAL A 5 -3.02 22.80 -29.59
C VAL A 5 -3.98 22.24 -28.55
N VAL A 6 -3.96 22.79 -27.32
CA VAL A 6 -4.85 22.36 -26.24
C VAL A 6 -6.28 22.80 -26.52
N GLU A 7 -6.50 24.03 -27.00
CA GLU A 7 -7.82 24.53 -27.37
C GLU A 7 -8.46 23.72 -28.51
N GLU A 8 -7.68 23.38 -29.54
CA GLU A 8 -8.12 22.49 -30.62
C GLU A 8 -8.53 21.11 -30.08
N TRP A 9 -7.68 20.49 -29.25
CA TRP A 9 -7.98 19.21 -28.60
C TRP A 9 -9.24 19.25 -27.72
N LEU A 10 -9.47 20.35 -27.01
CA LEU A 10 -10.69 20.56 -26.22
C LEU A 10 -11.93 20.65 -27.11
N SER A 11 -11.82 21.32 -28.27
CA SER A 11 -12.93 21.49 -29.21
C SER A 11 -13.29 20.21 -29.96
N GLU A 12 -12.28 19.43 -30.34
CA GLU A 12 -12.42 18.21 -31.12
C GLU A 12 -13.20 17.14 -30.33
N PHE A 13 -12.88 16.97 -29.05
CA PHE A 13 -13.56 15.96 -28.23
C PHE A 13 -15.02 16.34 -27.92
N LYS A 14 -15.31 17.62 -27.69
CA LYS A 14 -16.68 18.09 -27.42
C LYS A 14 -17.68 17.82 -28.54
N THR A 15 -17.19 17.72 -29.77
CA THR A 15 -18.02 17.48 -30.97
C THR A 15 -18.04 16.02 -31.40
N LEU A 16 -17.34 15.15 -30.67
CA LEU A 16 -17.14 13.76 -31.04
C LEU A 16 -18.37 12.90 -30.68
N PRO A 17 -18.94 12.11 -31.61
CA PRO A 17 -19.98 11.16 -31.26
C PRO A 17 -19.42 9.96 -30.49
N ASP A 18 -20.25 9.34 -29.63
CA ASP A 18 -19.86 8.18 -28.80
C ASP A 18 -19.29 7.02 -29.61
N SER A 19 -19.78 6.81 -30.83
CA SER A 19 -19.31 5.76 -31.74
C SER A 19 -17.88 5.96 -32.24
N ALA A 20 -17.35 7.19 -32.18
CA ALA A 20 -16.00 7.52 -32.64
C ALA A 20 -14.95 7.55 -31.51
N VAL A 21 -15.36 7.40 -30.24
CA VAL A 21 -14.48 7.54 -29.06
C VAL A 21 -13.27 6.61 -29.12
N SER A 22 -13.46 5.34 -29.50
CA SER A 22 -12.36 4.36 -29.58
C SER A 22 -11.35 4.70 -30.69
N ASN A 23 -11.84 5.19 -31.84
CA ASN A 23 -10.98 5.63 -32.94
C ASN A 23 -10.20 6.90 -32.56
N TYR A 24 -10.86 7.84 -31.90
CA TYR A 24 -10.23 9.04 -31.38
C TYR A 24 -9.12 8.68 -30.36
N ALA A 25 -9.40 7.77 -29.43
CA ALA A 25 -8.42 7.30 -28.45
C ALA A 25 -7.19 6.65 -29.12
N ALA A 26 -7.37 5.98 -30.25
CA ALA A 26 -6.27 5.43 -31.04
C ALA A 26 -5.37 6.52 -31.64
N SER A 27 -5.95 7.66 -32.03
CA SER A 27 -5.26 8.78 -32.70
C SER A 27 -4.47 9.70 -31.75
N LEU A 28 -4.77 9.67 -30.44
CA LEU A 28 -4.10 10.54 -29.46
C LEU A 28 -2.59 10.35 -29.41
N LYS A 29 -2.10 9.14 -29.70
CA LYS A 29 -0.66 8.84 -29.75
C LYS A 29 0.06 9.58 -30.89
N ASP A 30 -0.68 9.95 -31.95
CA ASP A 30 -0.13 10.62 -33.13
C ASP A 30 0.00 12.14 -32.90
N LYS A 31 -0.67 12.66 -31.87
CA LYS A 31 -0.64 14.08 -31.46
C LYS A 31 0.56 14.37 -30.55
N GLY A 32 1.77 14.25 -31.09
CA GLY A 32 3.03 14.38 -30.32
C GLY A 32 3.21 15.70 -29.56
N ALA A 33 2.62 16.81 -30.03
CA ALA A 33 2.68 18.12 -29.37
C ALA A 33 1.70 18.26 -28.18
N LEU A 34 0.67 17.42 -28.10
CA LEU A 34 -0.40 17.55 -27.11
C LEU A 34 0.10 17.22 -25.70
N VAL A 35 0.80 16.09 -25.52
CA VAL A 35 1.24 15.64 -24.19
C VAL A 35 2.17 16.67 -23.51
N PRO A 36 3.21 17.21 -24.18
CA PRO A 36 4.02 18.29 -23.61
C PRO A 36 3.21 19.54 -23.25
N ALA A 37 2.25 19.94 -24.10
CA ALA A 37 1.39 21.09 -23.84
C ALA A 37 0.50 20.88 -22.62
N LEU A 38 -0.07 19.69 -22.44
CA LEU A 38 -0.87 19.34 -21.26
C LEU A 38 -0.02 19.32 -19.98
N TYR A 39 1.20 18.78 -20.01
CA TYR A 39 2.11 18.89 -18.86
C TYR A 39 2.43 20.33 -18.49
N LYS A 40 2.55 21.23 -19.48
CA LYS A 40 2.77 22.65 -19.24
C LYS A 40 1.56 23.29 -18.54
N VAL A 41 0.35 23.06 -19.04
CA VAL A 41 -0.90 23.55 -18.42
C VAL A 41 -1.03 23.05 -16.98
N ILE A 42 -0.74 21.76 -16.72
CA ILE A 42 -0.82 21.18 -15.36
C ILE A 42 0.23 21.76 -14.41
N ARG A 43 1.40 22.18 -14.91
CA ARG A 43 2.44 22.83 -14.11
C ARG A 43 2.14 24.30 -13.82
N GLU A 44 1.46 24.96 -14.75
CA GLU A 44 1.03 26.36 -14.65
C GLU A 44 -0.36 26.43 -13.99
N ASN A 45 -0.40 26.20 -12.67
CA ASN A 45 -1.63 26.10 -11.87
C ASN A 45 -2.61 27.30 -11.91
N TYR A 46 -2.24 28.37 -12.60
CA TYR A 46 -3.00 29.61 -12.79
C TYR A 46 -3.43 29.81 -14.26
N SER A 47 -3.29 28.78 -15.10
CA SER A 47 -3.73 28.81 -16.50
C SER A 47 -5.26 28.72 -16.59
N ASP A 48 -5.87 29.58 -17.41
CA ASP A 48 -7.30 29.54 -17.73
C ASP A 48 -7.72 28.22 -18.41
N LEU A 49 -6.76 27.48 -18.99
CA LEU A 49 -6.98 26.18 -19.61
C LEU A 49 -7.01 25.01 -18.61
N LEU A 50 -6.60 25.22 -17.35
CA LEU A 50 -6.45 24.11 -16.42
C LEU A 50 -7.79 23.43 -16.08
N GLU A 51 -8.83 24.23 -15.81
CA GLU A 51 -10.16 23.71 -15.52
C GLU A 51 -10.76 22.88 -16.67
N PRO A 52 -10.83 23.37 -17.93
CA PRO A 52 -11.37 22.57 -19.03
C PRO A 52 -10.50 21.34 -19.34
N VAL A 53 -9.17 21.42 -19.16
CA VAL A 53 -8.29 20.25 -19.28
C VAL A 53 -8.61 19.20 -18.22
N CYS A 54 -8.72 19.59 -16.95
CA CYS A 54 -9.08 18.68 -15.86
C CYS A 54 -10.45 18.03 -16.11
N HIS A 55 -11.43 18.81 -16.56
CA HIS A 55 -12.76 18.28 -16.88
C HIS A 55 -12.71 17.26 -18.02
N GLN A 56 -12.01 17.56 -19.12
CA GLN A 56 -11.88 16.62 -20.24
C GLN A 56 -11.10 15.36 -19.87
N LEU A 57 -10.05 15.48 -19.05
CA LEU A 57 -9.32 14.32 -18.51
C LEU A 57 -10.21 13.43 -17.62
N PHE A 58 -11.13 14.02 -16.86
CA PHE A 58 -12.12 13.29 -16.10
C PHE A 58 -13.11 12.56 -17.02
N GLU A 59 -13.65 13.23 -18.04
CA GLU A 59 -14.57 12.60 -19.01
C GLU A 59 -13.88 11.46 -19.78
N PHE A 60 -12.61 11.62 -20.14
CA PHE A 60 -11.79 10.54 -20.70
C PHE A 60 -11.74 9.33 -19.79
N TYR A 61 -11.54 9.56 -18.49
CA TYR A 61 -11.47 8.49 -17.52
C TYR A 61 -12.82 7.80 -17.30
N ARG A 62 -13.89 8.61 -17.23
CA ARG A 62 -15.28 8.18 -17.04
C ARG A 62 -15.83 7.38 -18.20
N SER A 63 -15.34 7.61 -19.43
CA SER A 63 -15.78 6.89 -20.63
C SER A 63 -15.64 5.36 -20.55
N GLY A 64 -14.76 4.84 -19.68
CA GLY A 64 -14.45 3.42 -19.56
C GLY A 64 -13.56 2.88 -20.68
N GLU A 65 -13.19 3.69 -21.67
CA GLU A 65 -12.26 3.30 -22.74
C GLU A 65 -10.82 3.19 -22.17
N PRO A 66 -10.20 1.99 -22.16
CA PRO A 66 -8.92 1.78 -21.48
C PRO A 66 -7.78 2.66 -21.99
N ARG A 67 -7.81 3.03 -23.28
CA ARG A 67 -6.80 3.93 -23.87
C ARG A 67 -6.91 5.35 -23.33
N LEU A 68 -8.13 5.86 -23.14
CA LEU A 68 -8.37 7.19 -22.58
C LEU A 68 -8.05 7.23 -21.09
N GLN A 69 -8.41 6.19 -20.34
CA GLN A 69 -8.03 6.05 -18.93
C GLN A 69 -6.51 6.08 -18.75
N ARG A 70 -5.76 5.34 -19.57
CA ARG A 70 -4.28 5.35 -19.56
C ARG A 70 -3.71 6.70 -19.97
N PHE A 71 -4.32 7.37 -20.96
CA PHE A 71 -3.93 8.72 -21.37
C PHE A 71 -4.07 9.72 -20.21
N THR A 72 -5.15 9.64 -19.42
CA THR A 72 -5.31 10.46 -18.22
C THR A 72 -4.29 10.09 -17.13
N LEU A 73 -4.10 8.79 -16.86
CA LEU A 73 -3.18 8.32 -15.82
C LEU A 73 -1.72 8.73 -16.04
N GLN A 74 -1.29 8.94 -17.29
CA GLN A 74 0.09 9.36 -17.55
C GLN A 74 0.44 10.70 -16.87
N PHE A 75 -0.55 11.57 -16.67
CA PHE A 75 -0.40 12.88 -16.02
C PHE A 75 -0.55 12.83 -14.49
N LEU A 76 -0.96 11.68 -13.94
CA LEU A 76 -1.21 11.52 -12.51
C LEU A 76 -0.03 12.01 -11.65
N PRO A 77 1.25 11.68 -11.93
CA PRO A 77 2.33 12.13 -11.06
C PRO A 77 2.47 13.65 -10.97
N GLU A 78 2.24 14.37 -12.06
CA GLU A 78 2.28 15.83 -12.07
C GLU A 78 1.03 16.43 -11.38
N LEU A 79 -0.15 15.83 -11.57
CA LEU A 79 -1.38 16.22 -10.86
C LEU A 79 -1.21 16.07 -9.33
N LEU A 80 -0.63 14.95 -8.88
CA LEU A 80 -0.32 14.72 -7.47
C LEU A 80 0.66 15.77 -6.93
N TRP A 81 1.73 16.08 -7.68
CA TRP A 81 2.68 17.12 -7.30
C TRP A 81 2.00 18.48 -7.18
N SER A 82 1.18 18.84 -8.17
CA SER A 82 0.47 20.11 -8.20
C SER A 82 -0.44 20.27 -6.97
N LEU A 83 -1.31 19.29 -6.69
CA LEU A 83 -2.18 19.27 -5.50
C LEU A 83 -1.38 19.47 -4.20
N LEU A 84 -0.35 18.66 -4.04
CA LEU A 84 0.47 18.61 -2.84
C LEU A 84 1.28 19.91 -2.64
N SER A 85 1.74 20.52 -3.72
CA SER A 85 2.50 21.76 -3.70
C SER A 85 1.64 22.95 -3.28
N VAL A 86 0.42 23.07 -3.83
CA VAL A 86 -0.54 24.13 -3.51
C VAL A 86 -0.97 24.06 -2.04
N SER A 87 -1.29 22.85 -1.56
CA SER A 87 -1.63 22.62 -0.15
C SER A 87 -0.54 23.09 0.82
N ALA A 88 0.72 23.00 0.40
CA ALA A 88 1.85 23.44 1.21
C ALA A 88 2.15 24.95 1.08
N ALA A 89 1.71 25.60 0.00
CA ALA A 89 1.89 27.02 -0.26
C ALA A 89 0.86 27.93 0.43
N ARG A 90 -0.29 27.38 0.88
CA ARG A 90 -1.40 28.13 1.52
C ARG A 90 -1.97 29.26 0.64
N ASP A 91 -2.01 29.06 -0.67
CA ASP A 91 -2.55 30.05 -1.60
C ASP A 91 -4.07 29.82 -1.79
N PRO A 92 -4.96 30.77 -1.44
CA PRO A 92 -6.41 30.60 -1.52
C PRO A 92 -7.00 30.66 -2.94
N HIS A 93 -6.21 30.95 -3.97
CA HIS A 93 -6.72 31.26 -5.33
C HIS A 93 -6.58 30.13 -6.35
N THR A 94 -6.24 28.92 -5.91
CA THR A 94 -6.10 27.78 -6.82
C THR A 94 -7.44 27.15 -7.14
N SER A 95 -7.74 27.00 -8.43
CA SER A 95 -8.89 26.27 -8.93
C SER A 95 -8.86 24.83 -8.37
N GLY A 96 -9.85 24.45 -7.57
CA GLY A 96 -10.02 23.09 -7.03
C GLY A 96 -10.30 22.01 -8.09
N CYS A 97 -10.02 22.29 -9.38
CA CYS A 97 -10.28 21.39 -10.50
C CYS A 97 -9.37 20.15 -10.47
N ILE A 98 -8.10 20.28 -10.04
CA ILE A 98 -7.21 19.11 -9.86
C ILE A 98 -7.71 18.26 -8.69
N GLU A 99 -8.16 18.89 -7.60
CA GLU A 99 -8.77 18.19 -6.47
C GLU A 99 -9.99 17.39 -6.91
N ALA A 100 -10.91 18.04 -7.62
CA ALA A 100 -12.12 17.43 -8.16
C ALA A 100 -11.80 16.29 -9.14
N LEU A 101 -10.82 16.45 -10.03
CA LEU A 101 -10.36 15.41 -10.95
C LEU A 101 -9.84 14.18 -10.19
N LEU A 102 -8.94 14.38 -9.23
CA LEU A 102 -8.33 13.28 -8.47
C LEU A 102 -9.37 12.55 -7.60
N LEU A 103 -10.26 13.28 -6.94
CA LEU A 103 -11.39 12.70 -6.19
C LEU A 103 -12.35 11.95 -7.11
N GLY A 104 -12.65 12.50 -8.28
CA GLY A 104 -13.50 11.86 -9.29
C GLY A 104 -12.92 10.54 -9.77
N ILE A 105 -11.64 10.51 -10.13
CA ILE A 105 -10.92 9.29 -10.53
C ILE A 105 -10.91 8.27 -9.39
N TYR A 106 -10.62 8.71 -8.17
CA TYR A 106 -10.60 7.86 -6.99
C TYR A 106 -11.96 7.19 -6.78
N ASN A 107 -13.04 7.97 -6.77
CA ASN A 107 -14.40 7.47 -6.55
C ASN A 107 -14.84 6.50 -7.66
N LEU A 108 -14.41 6.71 -8.91
CA LEU A 108 -14.65 5.77 -10.01
C LEU A 108 -13.88 4.46 -9.83
N GLU A 109 -12.64 4.49 -9.36
CA GLU A 109 -11.78 3.29 -9.25
C GLU A 109 -12.07 2.43 -8.01
N ILE A 110 -12.59 3.00 -6.94
CA ILE A 110 -12.96 2.24 -5.73
C ILE A 110 -14.26 1.46 -5.90
N ALA A 111 -15.07 1.77 -6.91
CA ALA A 111 -16.28 1.04 -7.24
C ALA A 111 -15.97 -0.05 -8.26
N ASP A 112 -16.61 -1.21 -8.13
CA ASP A 112 -16.62 -2.23 -9.17
C ASP A 112 -17.72 -1.97 -10.21
N LYS A 113 -17.85 -2.88 -11.18
CA LYS A 113 -18.85 -2.74 -12.26
C LYS A 113 -20.30 -2.80 -11.76
N ASP A 114 -20.51 -3.40 -10.59
CA ASP A 114 -21.81 -3.57 -9.95
C ASP A 114 -22.07 -2.45 -8.92
N GLY A 115 -21.18 -1.45 -8.82
CA GLY A 115 -21.26 -0.33 -7.90
C GLY A 115 -20.87 -0.67 -6.46
N GLN A 116 -20.33 -1.86 -6.20
CA GLN A 116 -19.86 -2.27 -4.87
C GLN A 116 -18.41 -1.83 -4.64
N SER A 117 -18.00 -1.75 -3.36
CA SER A 117 -16.61 -1.43 -3.03
C SER A 117 -15.66 -2.52 -3.51
N LYS A 118 -14.73 -2.12 -4.37
CA LYS A 118 -13.66 -2.96 -4.92
C LYS A 118 -12.70 -3.39 -3.81
N ILE A 119 -12.47 -4.70 -3.71
CA ILE A 119 -11.51 -5.30 -2.79
C ILE A 119 -10.40 -5.96 -3.59
N LEU A 120 -9.18 -5.45 -3.46
CA LEU A 120 -8.00 -5.98 -4.13
C LEU A 120 -7.36 -7.05 -3.24
N SER A 121 -7.29 -8.26 -3.77
CA SER A 121 -6.78 -9.42 -3.05
C SER A 121 -6.08 -10.39 -3.98
N PHE A 122 -5.13 -11.14 -3.44
CA PHE A 122 -4.47 -12.23 -4.16
C PHE A 122 -4.37 -13.46 -3.27
N THR A 123 -4.14 -14.61 -3.90
CA THR A 123 -3.92 -15.86 -3.17
C THR A 123 -2.42 -16.11 -3.07
N VAL A 124 -1.92 -16.31 -1.86
CA VAL A 124 -0.50 -16.64 -1.66
C VAL A 124 -0.23 -18.04 -2.25
N PRO A 125 0.71 -18.18 -3.20
CA PRO A 125 1.05 -19.49 -3.76
C PRO A 125 1.60 -20.44 -2.69
N SER A 126 1.35 -21.74 -2.85
CA SER A 126 1.86 -22.78 -1.95
C SER A 126 2.58 -23.87 -2.74
N LEU A 127 3.75 -24.29 -2.27
CA LEU A 127 4.51 -25.40 -2.85
C LEU A 127 3.81 -26.76 -2.63
N SER A 128 2.92 -26.84 -1.64
CA SER A 128 2.10 -28.01 -1.36
C SER A 128 1.05 -28.26 -2.43
N LYS A 129 0.71 -27.23 -3.24
CA LYS A 129 -0.35 -27.30 -4.25
C LYS A 129 0.27 -27.42 -5.64
N PRO A 130 -0.25 -28.31 -6.50
CA PRO A 130 0.13 -28.33 -7.91
C PRO A 130 -0.09 -26.95 -8.53
N SER A 131 0.89 -26.49 -9.28
CA SER A 131 0.85 -25.23 -9.99
C SER A 131 1.23 -25.46 -11.45
N VAL A 132 1.09 -24.42 -12.28
CA VAL A 132 1.56 -24.45 -13.66
C VAL A 132 3.08 -24.67 -13.76
N TYR A 133 3.84 -24.45 -12.68
CA TYR A 133 5.30 -24.55 -12.66
C TYR A 133 5.84 -25.80 -11.96
N HIS A 134 5.06 -26.45 -11.11
CA HIS A 134 5.57 -27.56 -10.29
C HIS A 134 4.48 -28.52 -9.82
N GLU A 135 4.91 -29.76 -9.54
CA GLU A 135 4.10 -30.79 -8.90
C GLU A 135 4.63 -31.02 -7.47
N PRO A 136 3.82 -31.00 -6.40
CA PRO A 136 4.31 -31.06 -5.01
C PRO A 136 5.08 -32.35 -4.71
N SER A 137 4.74 -33.44 -5.39
CA SER A 137 5.43 -34.73 -5.24
C SER A 137 6.91 -34.66 -5.61
N THR A 138 7.34 -33.69 -6.43
CA THR A 138 8.76 -33.54 -6.81
C THR A 138 9.59 -32.83 -5.74
N ILE A 139 8.96 -32.14 -4.79
CA ILE A 139 9.62 -31.32 -3.76
C ILE A 139 9.90 -32.14 -2.48
N GLY A 140 9.36 -33.36 -2.40
CA GLY A 140 9.49 -34.25 -1.24
C GLY A 140 8.52 -33.89 -0.10
N SER A 141 8.63 -34.60 1.02
CA SER A 141 7.68 -34.49 2.16
C SER A 141 7.72 -33.13 2.87
N MET A 142 8.78 -32.32 2.68
CA MET A 142 8.91 -30.99 3.28
C MET A 142 7.83 -30.01 2.82
N ALA A 143 7.35 -30.14 1.58
CA ALA A 143 6.26 -29.31 1.07
C ALA A 143 4.87 -29.87 1.43
N LEU A 144 4.77 -31.04 2.06
CA LEU A 144 3.51 -31.73 2.34
C LEU A 144 3.26 -31.87 3.86
N THR A 145 3.67 -30.88 4.64
CA THR A 145 3.38 -30.87 6.08
C THR A 145 1.88 -30.71 6.32
N GLU A 146 1.37 -31.27 7.42
CA GLU A 146 -0.06 -31.20 7.78
C GLU A 146 -0.56 -29.74 7.84
N GLY A 147 0.25 -28.82 8.38
CA GLY A 147 -0.09 -27.39 8.41
C GLY A 147 -0.10 -26.73 7.03
N ALA A 148 0.79 -27.12 6.12
CA ALA A 148 0.78 -26.60 4.76
C ALA A 148 -0.41 -27.14 3.94
N LEU A 149 -0.80 -28.40 4.21
CA LEU A 149 -2.00 -29.01 3.65
C LEU A 149 -3.29 -28.40 4.23
N ALA A 150 -3.34 -28.15 5.54
CA ALA A 150 -4.50 -27.57 6.22
C ALA A 150 -4.79 -26.13 5.76
N ASN A 151 -3.76 -25.38 5.38
CA ASN A 151 -3.88 -24.03 4.84
C ASN A 151 -4.10 -23.98 3.31
N HIS A 152 -4.33 -25.13 2.65
CA HIS A 152 -4.55 -25.20 1.22
C HIS A 152 -5.69 -24.30 0.75
N GLY A 153 -5.36 -23.27 -0.03
CA GLY A 153 -6.36 -22.41 -0.68
C GLY A 153 -7.07 -21.43 0.26
N LEU A 154 -6.66 -21.33 1.53
CA LEU A 154 -7.29 -20.44 2.51
C LEU A 154 -6.53 -19.12 2.72
N SER A 155 -5.33 -18.95 2.16
CA SER A 155 -4.54 -17.71 2.28
C SER A 155 -4.85 -16.72 1.15
N ARG A 156 -6.10 -16.27 1.08
CA ARG A 156 -6.46 -15.08 0.31
C ARG A 156 -6.17 -13.86 1.18
N VAL A 157 -5.27 -13.01 0.72
CA VAL A 157 -4.86 -11.80 1.43
C VAL A 157 -5.40 -10.58 0.71
N VAL A 158 -6.02 -9.68 1.48
CA VAL A 158 -6.45 -8.37 0.99
C VAL A 158 -5.29 -7.41 1.17
N TYR A 159 -4.90 -6.74 0.09
CA TYR A 159 -3.81 -5.76 0.13
C TYR A 159 -4.29 -4.33 -0.11
N SER A 160 -5.54 -4.15 -0.55
CA SER A 160 -6.16 -2.83 -0.67
C SER A 160 -7.68 -2.95 -0.67
N GLY A 161 -8.34 -2.06 0.08
CA GLY A 161 -9.79 -1.97 0.16
C GLY A 161 -10.42 -2.86 1.24
N PRO A 162 -11.74 -2.70 1.48
CA PRO A 162 -12.64 -1.78 0.79
C PRO A 162 -12.36 -0.31 1.13
N HIS A 163 -12.46 0.57 0.13
CA HIS A 163 -12.24 2.00 0.28
C HIS A 163 -13.57 2.76 0.31
N LEU A 164 -13.63 3.86 1.06
CA LEU A 164 -14.83 4.69 1.20
C LEU A 164 -14.81 5.84 0.19
N GLN A 165 -15.98 6.14 -0.39
CA GLN A 165 -16.16 7.31 -1.26
C GLN A 165 -15.88 8.60 -0.48
N ARG A 166 -15.26 9.58 -1.14
CA ARG A 166 -14.91 10.87 -0.54
C ARG A 166 -15.45 12.01 -1.39
N GLU A 167 -16.02 13.02 -0.75
CA GLU A 167 -16.51 14.24 -1.41
C GLU A 167 -15.44 15.33 -1.48
N THR A 168 -14.56 15.39 -0.48
CA THR A 168 -13.53 16.42 -0.35
C THR A 168 -12.21 15.86 0.19
N PHE A 169 -11.11 16.55 -0.12
CA PHE A 169 -9.82 16.27 0.50
C PHE A 169 -9.77 16.83 1.92
N THR A 170 -9.33 15.99 2.85
CA THR A 170 -9.06 16.34 4.23
C THR A 170 -7.63 15.95 4.58
N ALA A 171 -7.07 16.52 5.65
CA ALA A 171 -5.72 16.18 6.09
C ALA A 171 -5.55 14.67 6.41
N GLN A 172 -6.65 14.01 6.82
CA GLN A 172 -6.71 12.59 7.17
C GLN A 172 -6.81 11.70 5.93
N ASN A 173 -7.74 11.97 5.02
CA ASN A 173 -8.02 11.08 3.88
C ASN A 173 -7.06 11.29 2.69
N ARG A 174 -6.35 12.42 2.62
CA ARG A 174 -5.60 12.77 1.40
C ARG A 174 -4.61 11.69 1.01
N PHE A 175 -3.79 11.20 1.93
CA PHE A 175 -2.78 10.19 1.57
C PHE A 175 -3.37 8.81 1.34
N GLU A 176 -4.53 8.48 1.90
CA GLU A 176 -5.29 7.28 1.55
C GLU A 176 -5.71 7.33 0.07
N VAL A 177 -6.33 8.44 -0.34
CA VAL A 177 -6.74 8.70 -1.73
C VAL A 177 -5.54 8.70 -2.68
N LEU A 178 -4.50 9.49 -2.39
CA LEU A 178 -3.32 9.61 -3.27
C LEU A 178 -2.55 8.28 -3.37
N THR A 179 -2.49 7.48 -2.30
CA THR A 179 -1.86 6.15 -2.32
C THR A 179 -2.64 5.19 -3.21
N PHE A 180 -3.97 5.20 -3.13
CA PHE A 180 -4.80 4.37 -3.98
C PHE A 180 -4.72 4.77 -5.46
N LEU A 181 -4.74 6.08 -5.76
CA LEU A 181 -4.53 6.55 -7.13
C LEU A 181 -3.16 6.12 -7.68
N LEU A 182 -2.12 6.19 -6.86
CA LEU A 182 -0.79 5.73 -7.23
C LEU A 182 -0.73 4.20 -7.43
N LEU A 183 -1.52 3.43 -6.66
CA LEU A 183 -1.72 2.01 -6.90
C LEU A 183 -2.38 1.75 -8.27
N CYS A 184 -3.39 2.53 -8.65
CA CYS A 184 -4.01 2.43 -9.98
C CYS A 184 -3.02 2.77 -11.10
N TYR A 185 -2.17 3.78 -10.90
CA TYR A 185 -1.06 4.08 -11.81
C TYR A 185 -0.07 2.91 -11.92
N ASN A 186 0.30 2.31 -10.78
CA ASN A 186 1.20 1.17 -10.73
C ASN A 186 0.64 -0.06 -11.46
N ALA A 187 -0.68 -0.25 -11.46
CA ALA A 187 -1.34 -1.32 -12.22
C ALA A 187 -1.23 -1.14 -13.75
N ALA A 188 -0.89 0.06 -14.24
CA ALA A 188 -0.81 0.39 -15.66
C ALA A 188 0.60 0.78 -16.14
N LEU A 189 1.65 0.54 -15.33
CA LEU A 189 3.04 0.95 -15.61
C LEU A 189 3.54 0.52 -17.00
N SER A 190 3.16 -0.66 -17.48
CA SER A 190 3.56 -1.17 -18.80
C SER A 190 3.07 -0.34 -19.97
N TYR A 191 2.06 0.52 -19.75
CA TYR A 191 1.50 1.41 -20.76
C TYR A 191 1.94 2.87 -20.60
N MET A 192 2.72 3.18 -19.56
CA MET A 192 3.15 4.55 -19.27
C MET A 192 4.30 4.97 -20.19
N THR A 193 4.25 6.22 -20.66
CA THR A 193 5.31 6.81 -21.49
C THR A 193 6.54 7.16 -20.65
N SER A 194 7.70 7.31 -21.29
CA SER A 194 8.93 7.77 -20.62
C SER A 194 8.72 9.10 -19.90
N SER A 195 8.01 10.06 -20.50
CA SER A 195 7.68 11.34 -19.85
C SER A 195 6.89 11.18 -18.55
N SER A 196 5.98 10.20 -18.50
CA SER A 196 5.22 9.87 -17.29
C SER A 196 6.11 9.26 -16.20
N LEU A 197 6.98 8.31 -16.56
CA LEU A 197 7.93 7.71 -15.63
C LEU A 197 8.94 8.75 -15.09
N GLN A 198 9.41 9.66 -15.94
CA GLN A 198 10.25 10.79 -15.54
C GLN A 198 9.52 11.70 -14.56
N SER A 199 8.25 12.03 -14.83
CA SER A 199 7.40 12.82 -13.94
C SER A 199 7.21 12.11 -12.60
N LEU A 200 7.02 10.78 -12.58
CA LEU A 200 6.94 9.96 -11.36
C LEU A 200 8.23 10.02 -10.52
N CYS A 201 9.39 9.85 -11.14
CA CYS A 201 10.67 9.96 -10.44
C CYS A 201 10.89 11.37 -9.88
N GLN A 202 10.51 12.40 -10.64
CA GLN A 202 10.60 13.79 -10.21
C GLN A 202 9.64 14.10 -9.05
N LEU A 203 8.37 13.67 -9.12
CA LEU A 203 7.40 13.73 -8.03
C LEU A 203 8.00 13.09 -6.77
N SER A 204 8.48 11.85 -6.89
CA SER A 204 9.01 11.07 -5.77
C SER A 204 10.15 11.81 -5.07
N SER A 205 11.12 12.29 -5.85
CA SER A 205 12.28 13.03 -5.33
C SER A 205 11.84 14.35 -4.68
N ARG A 206 10.97 15.15 -5.34
CA ARG A 206 10.49 16.44 -4.82
C ARG A 206 9.71 16.27 -3.51
N VAL A 207 8.74 15.37 -3.45
CA VAL A 207 7.91 15.14 -2.25
C VAL A 207 8.75 14.66 -1.08
N CYS A 208 9.72 13.77 -1.33
CA CYS A 208 10.52 13.18 -0.27
C CYS A 208 11.47 14.19 0.39
N ILE A 209 12.03 15.13 -0.37
CA ILE A 209 13.03 16.07 0.15
C ILE A 209 12.51 17.49 0.39
N CYS A 210 11.26 17.79 0.03
CA CYS A 210 10.64 19.10 0.26
C CYS A 210 10.74 19.52 1.74
N GLY A 211 11.34 20.67 2.02
CA GLY A 211 11.57 21.19 3.37
C GLY A 211 12.71 20.52 4.15
N TYR A 212 13.56 19.73 3.49
CA TYR A 212 14.77 19.12 4.06
C TYR A 212 16.04 19.67 3.40
N PRO A 213 17.21 19.64 4.08
CA PRO A 213 18.47 20.15 3.53
C PRO A 213 18.85 19.57 2.16
N ARG A 214 18.49 18.31 1.92
CA ARG A 214 18.72 17.62 0.65
C ARG A 214 18.03 18.30 -0.56
N GLN A 215 16.96 19.06 -0.34
CA GLN A 215 16.32 19.87 -1.40
C GLN A 215 17.29 20.86 -2.04
N GLN A 216 18.10 21.54 -1.22
CA GLN A 216 19.10 22.52 -1.69
C GLN A 216 20.19 21.82 -2.49
N LEU A 217 20.63 20.63 -2.04
CA LEU A 217 21.60 19.81 -2.75
C LEU A 217 21.08 19.37 -4.13
N ARG A 218 19.79 19.03 -4.24
CA ARG A 218 19.14 18.68 -5.51
C ARG A 218 18.75 19.90 -6.36
N ARG A 219 18.92 21.13 -5.84
CA ARG A 219 18.57 22.41 -6.48
C ARG A 219 17.11 22.51 -6.92
N TYR A 220 16.18 21.84 -6.22
CA TYR A 220 14.76 22.03 -6.50
C TYR A 220 14.28 23.36 -5.95
N LYS A 221 13.70 24.16 -6.85
CA LYS A 221 13.05 25.43 -6.53
C LYS A 221 11.57 25.19 -6.19
N GLY A 222 10.95 26.16 -5.53
CA GLY A 222 9.54 26.11 -5.15
C GLY A 222 9.37 26.05 -3.63
N ILE A 223 8.30 25.38 -3.19
CA ILE A 223 7.97 25.26 -1.76
C ILE A 223 9.10 24.58 -0.99
N SER A 224 9.39 25.11 0.20
CA SER A 224 10.43 24.61 1.11
C SER A 224 9.83 24.26 2.48
N THR A 225 8.58 23.82 2.50
CA THR A 225 7.87 23.39 3.71
C THR A 225 7.79 21.87 3.74
N ARG A 226 8.10 21.26 4.89
CA ARG A 226 8.04 19.81 5.04
C ARG A 226 6.64 19.30 4.80
N MET A 227 6.52 18.31 3.92
CA MET A 227 5.26 17.69 3.56
C MET A 227 5.13 16.41 4.35
N THR A 228 4.09 16.27 5.17
CA THR A 228 3.76 14.99 5.82
C THR A 228 3.44 13.95 4.75
N VAL A 229 4.01 12.75 4.82
CA VAL A 229 3.77 11.63 3.89
C VAL A 229 3.59 10.34 4.70
N THR A 230 2.94 9.34 4.13
CA THR A 230 2.75 8.03 4.76
C THR A 230 3.74 6.99 4.22
N SER A 231 4.05 5.95 5.00
CA SER A 231 4.92 4.84 4.56
C SER A 231 4.34 4.14 3.32
N GLU A 232 3.02 3.88 3.31
CA GLU A 232 2.31 3.24 2.20
C GLU A 232 2.46 4.02 0.89
N PHE A 233 2.35 5.35 0.94
CA PHE A 233 2.55 6.21 -0.22
C PHE A 233 3.98 6.07 -0.77
N LEU A 234 4.99 6.03 0.10
CA LEU A 234 6.38 5.83 -0.31
C LEU A 234 6.60 4.44 -0.93
N VAL A 235 5.97 3.38 -0.40
CA VAL A 235 6.04 2.03 -0.97
C VAL A 235 5.45 2.00 -2.39
N GLN A 236 4.34 2.70 -2.62
CA GLN A 236 3.78 2.84 -3.97
C GLN A 236 4.71 3.63 -4.91
N LEU A 237 5.37 4.69 -4.44
CA LEU A 237 6.38 5.39 -5.24
C LEU A 237 7.56 4.48 -5.58
N ILE A 238 8.06 3.70 -4.61
CA ILE A 238 9.17 2.77 -4.81
C ILE A 238 8.82 1.72 -5.87
N THR A 239 7.58 1.24 -5.90
CA THR A 239 7.10 0.29 -6.93
C THR A 239 7.24 0.88 -8.33
N GLY A 240 6.77 2.11 -8.52
CA GLY A 240 6.91 2.82 -9.80
C GLY A 240 8.35 3.17 -10.16
N ILE A 241 9.16 3.59 -9.18
CA ILE A 241 10.60 3.86 -9.36
C ILE A 241 11.34 2.59 -9.80
N HIS A 242 11.03 1.43 -9.21
CA HIS A 242 11.62 0.16 -9.60
C HIS A 242 11.32 -0.16 -11.07
N TYR A 243 10.09 0.06 -11.52
CA TYR A 243 9.76 -0.09 -12.93
C TYR A 243 10.55 0.89 -13.81
N ALA A 244 10.63 2.17 -13.43
CA ALA A 244 11.37 3.19 -14.17
C ALA A 244 12.87 2.84 -14.31
N LEU A 245 13.49 2.34 -13.24
CA LEU A 245 14.87 1.85 -13.23
C LEU A 245 15.12 0.73 -14.25
N CYS A 246 14.15 -0.18 -14.41
CA CYS A 246 14.25 -1.30 -15.35
C CYS A 246 13.86 -0.93 -16.79
N ASN A 247 13.32 0.27 -17.04
CA ASN A 247 12.74 0.69 -18.33
C ASN A 247 13.34 2.00 -18.86
N GLY A 248 14.65 2.19 -18.66
CA GLY A 248 15.42 3.26 -19.31
C GLY A 248 15.63 4.54 -18.48
N GLU A 249 14.89 4.73 -17.39
CA GLU A 249 14.98 5.94 -16.55
C GLU A 249 15.92 5.74 -15.35
N VAL A 250 17.13 5.21 -15.60
CA VAL A 250 18.06 4.77 -14.54
C VAL A 250 18.54 5.93 -13.67
N GLU A 251 18.90 7.06 -14.27
CA GLU A 251 19.46 8.21 -13.55
C GLU A 251 18.42 8.85 -12.62
N LEU A 252 17.24 9.16 -13.17
CA LEU A 252 16.14 9.75 -12.43
C LEU A 252 15.57 8.78 -11.40
N GLY A 253 15.43 7.51 -11.75
CA GLY A 253 14.99 6.45 -10.84
C GLY A 253 15.95 6.26 -9.67
N SER A 254 17.26 6.23 -9.91
CA SER A 254 18.27 6.05 -8.85
C SER A 254 18.27 7.24 -7.90
N LYS A 255 18.22 8.46 -8.46
CA LYS A 255 18.10 9.69 -7.69
C LYS A 255 16.82 9.69 -6.83
N ALA A 256 15.68 9.32 -7.40
CA ALA A 256 14.42 9.25 -6.70
C ALA A 256 14.46 8.23 -5.57
N LEU A 257 15.00 7.03 -5.81
CA LEU A 257 15.12 5.99 -4.79
C LEU A 257 15.99 6.44 -3.61
N ASP A 258 17.13 7.06 -3.87
CA ASP A 258 18.01 7.58 -2.79
C ASP A 258 17.32 8.68 -1.96
N ASP A 259 16.48 9.49 -2.59
CA ASP A 259 15.74 10.57 -1.93
C ASP A 259 14.55 10.04 -1.12
N VAL A 260 13.86 9.00 -1.61
CA VAL A 260 12.84 8.26 -0.86
C VAL A 260 13.45 7.57 0.36
N LEU A 261 14.58 6.88 0.19
CA LEU A 261 15.29 6.23 1.30
C LEU A 261 15.76 7.24 2.34
N TYR A 262 16.29 8.39 1.91
CA TYR A 262 16.64 9.47 2.82
C TYR A 262 15.43 9.94 3.64
N ARG A 263 14.26 10.10 2.99
CA ARG A 263 13.04 10.48 3.71
C ARG A 263 12.59 9.40 4.69
N ALA A 264 12.57 8.14 4.26
CA ALA A 264 12.18 7.01 5.08
C ALA A 264 13.11 6.80 6.30
N GLN A 265 14.40 7.15 6.18
CA GLN A 265 15.34 7.15 7.31
C GLN A 265 15.01 8.23 8.33
N LEU A 266 14.66 9.44 7.87
CA LEU A 266 14.32 10.55 8.77
C LEU A 266 13.00 10.33 9.51
N GLU A 267 12.02 9.74 8.84
CA GLU A 267 10.69 9.44 9.41
C GLU A 267 10.58 8.05 10.05
N LEU A 268 11.65 7.25 9.98
CA LEU A 268 11.71 5.88 10.50
C LEU A 268 10.63 4.95 9.92
N PHE A 269 10.40 4.99 8.61
CA PHE A 269 9.43 4.12 7.92
C PHE A 269 10.05 2.78 7.51
N PRO A 270 9.80 1.67 8.24
CA PRO A 270 10.51 0.41 8.01
C PRO A 270 10.15 -0.25 6.69
N GLU A 271 8.89 -0.16 6.24
CA GLU A 271 8.45 -0.82 5.00
C GLU A 271 9.11 -0.20 3.77
N ALA A 272 9.11 1.14 3.69
CA ALA A 272 9.78 1.88 2.62
C ALA A 272 11.29 1.64 2.62
N LEU A 273 11.93 1.58 3.80
CA LEU A 273 13.35 1.24 3.92
C LEU A 273 13.65 -0.18 3.47
N LEU A 274 12.82 -1.15 3.87
CA LEU A 274 12.99 -2.56 3.51
C LEU A 274 12.90 -2.75 2.00
N VAL A 275 11.81 -2.28 1.38
CA VAL A 275 11.58 -2.45 -0.06
C VAL A 275 12.63 -1.69 -0.87
N GLY A 276 12.92 -0.44 -0.50
CA GLY A 276 13.91 0.37 -1.21
C GLY A 276 15.33 -0.19 -1.13
N ASN A 277 15.75 -0.69 0.03
CA ASN A 277 17.07 -1.33 0.17
C ASN A 277 17.13 -2.70 -0.53
N ALA A 278 16.03 -3.45 -0.59
CA ALA A 278 15.95 -4.68 -1.36
C ALA A 278 16.17 -4.42 -2.86
N ILE A 279 15.50 -3.39 -3.41
CA ILE A 279 15.70 -2.97 -4.80
C ILE A 279 17.14 -2.51 -5.04
N LYS A 280 17.66 -1.64 -4.16
CA LYS A 280 19.04 -1.17 -4.25
C LYS A 280 20.01 -2.34 -4.26
N SER A 281 19.86 -3.32 -3.37
CA SER A 281 20.71 -4.52 -3.31
C SER A 281 20.59 -5.40 -4.56
N SER A 282 19.37 -5.57 -5.10
CA SER A 282 19.14 -6.33 -6.33
C SER A 282 19.87 -5.74 -7.53
N LEU A 283 19.86 -4.41 -7.67
CA LEU A 283 20.55 -3.70 -8.76
C LEU A 283 22.07 -3.84 -8.67
N HIS A 284 22.65 -3.73 -7.47
CA HIS A 284 24.09 -4.00 -7.27
C HIS A 284 24.44 -5.47 -7.57
N GLY A 285 23.55 -6.41 -7.22
CA GLY A 285 23.71 -7.82 -7.55
C GLY A 285 23.70 -8.12 -9.06
N GLN A 286 22.96 -7.36 -9.86
CA GLN A 286 22.99 -7.45 -11.32
C GLN A 286 24.32 -6.93 -11.89
N ALA A 287 24.85 -5.83 -11.35
CA ALA A 287 26.15 -5.28 -11.76
C ALA A 287 27.33 -6.21 -11.43
N LEU A 288 27.25 -6.99 -10.35
CA LEU A 288 28.28 -7.98 -9.99
C LEU A 288 28.26 -9.21 -10.91
N LYS A 289 27.11 -9.55 -11.50
CA LYS A 289 26.98 -10.68 -12.45
C LYS A 289 27.64 -10.40 -13.81
N SER A 290 27.78 -9.14 -14.22
CA SER A 290 28.45 -8.80 -15.48
C SER A 290 29.98 -8.90 -15.41
N ASN A 291 30.55 -8.93 -14.19
CA ASN A 291 31.99 -8.80 -13.99
C ASN A 291 32.64 -9.96 -13.23
N THR A 292 31.95 -11.07 -13.00
CA THR A 292 32.56 -12.24 -12.33
C THR A 292 31.98 -13.55 -12.86
N LYS A 293 32.86 -14.49 -13.25
CA LYS A 293 32.53 -15.89 -13.61
C LYS A 293 32.00 -16.71 -12.40
N GLN A 294 31.42 -16.07 -11.39
CA GLN A 294 30.88 -16.72 -10.21
C GLN A 294 29.38 -16.52 -10.17
N GLY A 295 28.68 -17.65 -10.23
CA GLY A 295 27.24 -17.76 -10.32
C GLY A 295 26.51 -17.01 -9.20
N ALA A 296 25.25 -16.72 -9.49
CA ALA A 296 24.35 -15.94 -8.66
C ALA A 296 24.40 -16.37 -7.17
N ARG A 297 24.53 -15.40 -6.27
CA ARG A 297 24.05 -15.54 -4.89
C ARG A 297 22.52 -15.50 -4.88
N SER A 298 21.89 -16.46 -5.55
CA SER A 298 20.51 -16.84 -5.25
C SER A 298 20.51 -17.61 -3.94
N ILE A 299 19.40 -17.58 -3.20
CA ILE A 299 19.17 -18.56 -2.14
C ILE A 299 19.25 -19.93 -2.81
N GLN A 300 20.37 -20.62 -2.64
CA GLN A 300 20.49 -22.02 -3.00
C GLN A 300 19.68 -22.78 -1.97
N VAL A 301 18.41 -23.01 -2.28
CA VAL A 301 17.65 -24.04 -1.57
C VAL A 301 18.21 -25.36 -2.08
N GLU A 302 19.23 -25.89 -1.39
CA GLU A 302 19.60 -27.29 -1.53
C GLU A 302 18.41 -28.10 -1.03
N ILE A 303 17.51 -28.43 -1.94
CA ILE A 303 16.55 -29.50 -1.73
C ILE A 303 17.40 -30.76 -1.72
N THR A 304 17.86 -31.16 -0.52
CA THR A 304 18.45 -32.49 -0.35
C THR A 304 17.37 -33.46 -0.85
N PRO A 305 17.58 -34.18 -1.97
CA PRO A 305 16.56 -35.06 -2.49
C PRO A 305 16.31 -36.11 -1.43
N THR A 306 15.17 -36.01 -0.73
CA THR A 306 14.67 -37.12 0.05
C THR A 306 14.35 -38.18 -0.99
N SER A 307 15.20 -39.20 -1.04
CA SER A 307 15.11 -40.34 -1.96
C SER A 307 13.65 -40.74 -2.17
N SER A 308 13.29 -40.94 -3.44
CA SER A 308 11.95 -41.23 -3.97
C SER A 308 11.33 -42.49 -3.35
N ARG A 309 10.90 -42.40 -2.10
CA ARG A 309 10.08 -43.39 -1.42
C ARG A 309 8.99 -42.67 -0.65
N ILE A 310 8.21 -41.84 -1.35
CA ILE A 310 6.81 -41.69 -0.95
C ILE A 310 6.20 -43.07 -1.21
N SER A 311 6.07 -43.85 -0.14
CA SER A 311 5.37 -45.13 -0.16
C SER A 311 3.99 -44.92 -0.78
N ARG A 312 3.66 -45.68 -1.82
CA ARG A 312 2.31 -45.73 -2.42
C ARG A 312 1.21 -46.09 -1.41
N ASN A 313 1.58 -46.43 -0.18
CA ASN A 313 0.69 -46.80 0.91
C ASN A 313 0.71 -45.77 2.05
N ALA A 314 0.97 -44.49 1.78
CA ALA A 314 0.85 -43.45 2.80
C ALA A 314 -0.62 -43.31 3.24
N VAL A 315 -0.99 -44.08 4.25
CA VAL A 315 -2.30 -44.04 4.90
C VAL A 315 -2.36 -42.74 5.70
N THR A 316 -3.16 -41.78 5.25
CA THR A 316 -3.47 -40.58 6.02
C THR A 316 -4.46 -40.93 7.13
N SER A 317 -4.43 -40.19 8.26
CA SER A 317 -5.44 -40.31 9.33
C SER A 317 -6.88 -40.17 8.80
N LEU A 318 -7.06 -39.43 7.70
CA LEU A 318 -8.31 -39.31 6.95
C LEU A 318 -8.76 -40.64 6.30
N SER A 319 -7.82 -41.40 5.72
CA SER A 319 -8.07 -42.73 5.14
C SER A 319 -8.52 -43.74 6.20
N ILE A 320 -7.96 -43.69 7.41
CA ILE A 320 -8.34 -44.57 8.53
C ILE A 320 -9.76 -44.27 9.02
N ARG A 321 -10.17 -42.99 9.07
CA ARG A 321 -11.54 -42.61 9.46
C ARG A 321 -12.60 -43.05 8.46
N GLY A 322 -12.30 -43.02 7.16
CA GLY A 322 -13.24 -43.47 6.12
C GLY A 322 -13.53 -44.97 6.14
N HIS A 323 -12.55 -45.80 6.52
CA HIS A 323 -12.69 -47.26 6.51
C HIS A 323 -13.37 -47.86 7.75
N ARG A 324 -13.42 -47.15 8.88
CA ARG A 324 -14.03 -47.66 10.13
C ARG A 324 -15.55 -47.79 10.06
N TRP A 325 -16.23 -47.11 9.13
CA TRP A 325 -17.70 -47.13 9.06
C TRP A 325 -18.29 -48.28 8.23
N LYS A 326 -17.47 -49.12 7.58
CA LYS A 326 -17.95 -50.08 6.57
C LYS A 326 -17.91 -51.56 6.97
N ARG A 327 -17.75 -51.89 8.26
CA ARG A 327 -17.85 -53.27 8.76
C ARG A 327 -18.79 -53.36 9.96
N HIS A 328 -20.08 -53.29 9.68
CA HIS A 328 -21.11 -53.84 10.56
C HIS A 328 -22.37 -54.10 9.72
N GLU A 329 -22.26 -55.05 8.78
CA GLU A 329 -23.41 -55.70 8.14
C GLU A 329 -22.87 -56.92 7.36
N SER A 330 -23.56 -58.06 7.44
CA SER A 330 -23.28 -59.40 6.85
C SER A 330 -22.45 -60.35 7.75
N GLN A 331 -23.06 -61.16 8.64
CA GLN A 331 -23.71 -62.48 8.43
C GLN A 331 -22.68 -63.65 8.55
N GLU A 332 -22.56 -64.36 9.69
CA GLU A 332 -23.29 -65.53 10.25
C GLU A 332 -22.77 -66.93 9.82
N VAL A 333 -22.86 -67.90 10.76
CA VAL A 333 -22.85 -69.40 10.64
C VAL A 333 -21.44 -70.07 10.63
N SER A 334 -21.02 -71.10 11.41
CA SER A 334 -21.54 -71.96 12.50
C SER A 334 -20.45 -72.96 13.00
N VAL A 335 -20.38 -73.25 14.34
CA VAL A 335 -20.38 -74.60 15.02
C VAL A 335 -19.27 -75.63 14.67
N ASP A 336 -18.54 -76.39 15.52
CA ASP A 336 -18.52 -76.70 16.98
C ASP A 336 -17.19 -77.43 17.34
N SER A 337 -16.88 -77.49 18.65
CA SER A 337 -16.33 -78.64 19.42
C SER A 337 -15.15 -78.34 20.36
N GLU A 338 -15.25 -78.96 21.53
CA GLU A 338 -14.74 -78.55 22.84
C GLU A 338 -13.34 -79.05 23.23
N ALA A 339 -12.82 -78.37 24.28
CA ALA A 339 -12.16 -78.90 25.49
C ALA A 339 -10.63 -78.81 25.66
N SER A 340 -10.30 -78.11 26.77
CA SER A 340 -9.18 -78.29 27.71
C SER A 340 -7.94 -77.37 27.63
N LEU A 341 -7.95 -76.42 28.59
CA LEU A 341 -6.89 -76.01 29.54
C LEU A 341 -5.49 -75.62 29.02
N GLY A 342 -5.13 -74.35 29.25
CA GLY A 342 -3.76 -73.86 29.31
C GLY A 342 -3.68 -72.34 29.17
N GLY A 343 -3.66 -71.62 30.30
CA GLY A 343 -3.72 -70.14 30.31
C GLY A 343 -2.39 -69.43 30.01
N VAL A 344 -2.48 -68.14 29.67
CA VAL A 344 -1.51 -67.09 30.02
C VAL A 344 -2.27 -65.76 30.11
N ALA A 345 -2.02 -65.03 31.20
CA ALA A 345 -2.68 -63.78 31.60
C ALA A 345 -2.24 -62.55 30.78
N ILE A 346 -3.18 -61.64 30.58
CA ILE A 346 -2.98 -60.27 30.09
C ILE A 346 -2.73 -59.36 31.30
N PRO A 347 -1.66 -58.54 31.32
CA PRO A 347 -1.63 -57.36 32.17
C PRO A 347 -1.93 -56.11 31.35
N GLU A 348 -3.06 -55.48 31.66
CA GLU A 348 -3.33 -54.07 31.42
C GLU A 348 -2.40 -53.25 32.33
N ILE A 349 -1.58 -52.37 31.74
CA ILE A 349 -0.86 -51.34 32.50
C ILE A 349 -1.03 -49.97 31.81
N SER A 350 -1.87 -49.16 32.46
CA SER A 350 -1.99 -47.71 32.29
C SER A 350 -0.67 -47.02 32.59
N VAL A 351 -0.25 -46.09 31.73
CA VAL A 351 0.92 -45.23 31.98
C VAL A 351 0.44 -43.79 32.19
N THR A 352 0.30 -43.40 33.46
CA THR A 352 0.44 -42.01 33.90
C THR A 352 1.86 -41.84 34.47
N GLY A 353 2.54 -40.77 34.04
CA GLY A 353 3.89 -40.42 34.46
C GLY A 353 4.22 -38.97 34.10
N VAL A 354 3.57 -38.04 34.82
CA VAL A 354 4.03 -36.74 35.39
C VAL A 354 5.36 -36.18 34.79
N SER A 355 5.51 -34.94 34.33
CA SER A 355 5.20 -33.65 34.98
C SER A 355 5.49 -32.48 34.02
N GLY A 356 4.77 -31.37 34.15
CA GLY A 356 5.05 -30.12 33.43
C GLY A 356 3.92 -29.11 33.60
N GLU A 357 4.02 -28.32 34.66
CA GLU A 357 3.04 -27.33 35.12
C GLU A 357 2.58 -26.34 34.04
N ARG A 358 1.27 -26.11 33.97
CA ARG A 358 0.71 -24.83 33.50
C ARG A 358 -0.58 -24.54 34.25
N MET A 359 -0.55 -23.53 35.12
CA MET A 359 -1.72 -22.96 35.78
C MET A 359 -2.59 -22.18 34.79
N PRO A 360 -3.92 -22.33 34.87
CA PRO A 360 -4.84 -21.23 34.61
C PRO A 360 -5.72 -20.96 35.84
N ASN A 361 -5.67 -19.72 36.35
CA ASN A 361 -6.76 -19.11 37.12
C ASN A 361 -8.03 -19.15 36.22
N GLY A 362 -9.23 -19.50 36.65
CA GLY A 362 -9.80 -19.53 38.00
C GLY A 362 -11.17 -18.86 37.92
N ASP A 363 -12.11 -19.45 37.16
CA ASP A 363 -13.54 -19.10 37.21
C ASP A 363 -14.22 -20.03 38.22
N SER A 364 -14.92 -19.47 39.21
CA SER A 364 -15.76 -20.24 40.13
C SER A 364 -17.13 -19.58 40.31
N MET A 365 -18.07 -20.15 39.56
CA MET A 365 -19.50 -20.36 39.77
C MET A 365 -20.07 -20.08 41.19
N ARG A 366 -21.25 -19.44 41.29
CA ARG A 366 -22.58 -20.11 41.30
C ARG A 366 -23.77 -19.14 41.50
N PRO A 367 -24.99 -19.51 41.05
CA PRO A 367 -26.19 -18.66 41.05
C PRO A 367 -27.19 -19.01 42.17
N ARG A 368 -28.11 -18.07 42.50
CA ARG A 368 -29.46 -18.36 43.06
C ARG A 368 -30.49 -17.31 42.62
N HIS A 369 -31.75 -17.76 42.65
CA HIS A 369 -32.95 -17.28 41.97
C HIS A 369 -33.90 -16.50 42.92
N ASP A 370 -34.96 -15.93 42.33
CA ASP A 370 -36.17 -15.26 42.88
C ASP A 370 -36.10 -13.72 42.88
N GLY A 371 -37.04 -12.93 42.34
CA GLY A 371 -38.35 -13.16 41.74
C GLY A 371 -39.22 -11.90 41.96
N ARG A 372 -40.07 -11.55 40.98
CA ARG A 372 -41.08 -10.43 40.91
C ARG A 372 -40.54 -9.03 40.56
N ALA A 373 -41.23 -8.15 39.83
CA ALA A 373 -42.38 -8.17 38.91
C ALA A 373 -42.56 -6.70 38.42
N GLN A 374 -42.96 -6.49 37.15
CA GLN A 374 -43.66 -5.29 36.60
C GLN A 374 -42.92 -3.93 36.60
N ALA A 375 -43.09 -3.01 35.63
CA ALA A 375 -44.04 -2.87 34.53
C ALA A 375 -43.44 -1.96 33.44
N ASP A 376 -44.02 -2.06 32.24
CA ASP A 376 -43.86 -1.21 31.05
C ASP A 376 -44.03 0.30 31.31
N VAL A 377 -43.50 1.13 30.39
CA VAL A 377 -44.18 2.24 29.67
C VAL A 377 -43.13 3.20 29.07
N GLU A 378 -42.96 3.16 27.74
CA GLU A 378 -42.78 4.33 26.85
C GLU A 378 -44.19 4.73 26.31
N PRO A 379 -44.46 5.85 25.57
CA PRO A 379 -43.57 6.72 24.77
C PRO A 379 -43.98 8.24 24.71
N LEU A 380 -43.38 8.98 23.75
CA LEU A 380 -43.78 10.26 23.10
C LEU A 380 -43.48 11.56 23.87
N GLY A 381 -43.06 12.68 23.26
CA GLY A 381 -42.87 13.10 21.86
C GLY A 381 -42.81 14.64 21.76
N ALA A 382 -42.39 15.18 20.60
CA ALA A 382 -42.58 16.55 20.07
C ALA A 382 -41.94 17.75 20.84
N ALA A 383 -41.66 18.93 20.28
CA ALA A 383 -41.43 19.50 18.94
C ALA A 383 -40.95 20.97 19.15
N SER A 384 -40.29 21.53 18.13
CA SER A 384 -40.16 22.93 17.67
C SER A 384 -40.20 24.16 18.61
N GLU A 385 -39.28 25.11 18.38
CA GLU A 385 -39.49 26.51 17.89
C GLU A 385 -38.32 27.42 18.34
N VAL A 386 -37.45 27.92 17.42
CA VAL A 386 -37.44 29.25 16.77
C VAL A 386 -37.54 30.45 17.72
N SER A 387 -36.46 31.24 17.88
CA SER A 387 -36.36 32.69 17.50
C SER A 387 -35.35 33.54 18.33
N LEU A 388 -34.60 34.34 17.57
CA LEU A 388 -34.24 35.76 17.77
C LEU A 388 -33.24 36.19 18.88
N ASP A 389 -32.07 36.60 18.39
CA ASP A 389 -31.15 37.61 18.95
C ASP A 389 -31.80 39.02 18.85
N PRO A 390 -31.49 40.04 19.70
CA PRO A 390 -30.26 40.83 19.50
C PRO A 390 -29.64 41.58 20.72
N ARG A 391 -28.32 41.83 20.61
CA ARG A 391 -27.53 43.03 21.02
C ARG A 391 -27.58 43.54 22.48
N GLY A 392 -26.38 43.69 23.08
CA GLY A 392 -26.01 44.91 23.83
C GLY A 392 -25.18 44.76 25.12
N HIS A 393 -23.91 45.16 25.03
CA HIS A 393 -23.03 45.77 26.05
C HIS A 393 -22.69 45.09 27.40
N ASP A 394 -21.39 44.80 27.54
CA ASP A 394 -20.49 44.77 28.72
C ASP A 394 -20.69 45.90 29.77
N PRO A 395 -20.11 45.86 31.01
CA PRO A 395 -18.87 45.15 31.42
C PRO A 395 -18.85 44.51 32.85
N GLY A 396 -17.81 43.73 33.15
CA GLY A 396 -17.20 43.74 34.50
C GLY A 396 -16.76 42.41 35.12
N THR A 397 -15.44 42.29 35.31
CA THR A 397 -14.72 41.51 36.35
C THR A 397 -14.77 39.98 36.35
N ARG A 398 -13.66 39.32 35.98
CA ARG A 398 -12.63 38.72 36.87
C ARG A 398 -11.85 37.63 36.12
N GLY A 399 -10.52 37.59 36.28
CA GLY A 399 -9.78 36.31 36.27
C GLY A 399 -8.49 36.21 35.47
N GLN A 400 -7.41 36.76 36.04
CA GLN A 400 -6.03 36.27 36.00
C GLN A 400 -5.24 36.17 34.68
N GLU A 401 -4.38 37.18 34.52
CA GLU A 401 -3.10 37.13 33.82
C GLU A 401 -2.12 36.14 34.49
N ILE A 402 -1.36 35.38 33.70
CA ILE A 402 0.03 35.01 34.05
C ILE A 402 0.96 35.36 32.88
N ARG A 403 2.02 36.05 33.28
CA ARG A 403 2.95 36.88 32.52
C ARG A 403 4.11 36.07 31.93
N ARG A 404 4.53 36.47 30.73
CA ARG A 404 5.75 36.05 30.01
C ARG A 404 7.04 36.28 30.81
N GLN A 405 8.03 35.40 30.64
CA GLN A 405 9.46 35.74 30.79
C GLN A 405 10.30 35.18 29.62
N LYS A 406 11.20 36.04 29.11
CA LYS A 406 12.21 35.76 28.08
C LYS A 406 13.59 35.60 28.75
N SER A 407 14.38 34.67 28.21
CA SER A 407 15.83 34.72 27.94
C SER A 407 16.84 34.98 29.07
N VAL A 408 17.78 34.04 29.26
CA VAL A 408 19.18 34.30 29.68
C VAL A 408 20.13 33.38 28.90
N ARG A 409 21.26 33.94 28.44
CA ARG A 409 22.34 33.33 27.64
C ARG A 409 23.59 33.14 28.53
N ARG A 410 24.29 32.00 28.34
CA ARG A 410 25.73 31.66 28.53
C ARG A 410 26.55 32.22 29.72
N MET A 411 27.29 31.32 30.39
CA MET A 411 28.72 31.48 30.75
C MET A 411 29.34 30.12 31.17
N VAL A 412 30.45 29.73 30.54
CA VAL A 412 31.53 28.89 31.12
C VAL A 412 32.85 29.40 30.52
N GLU A 413 33.71 29.95 31.37
CA GLU A 413 35.11 30.41 31.14
C GLU A 413 36.04 29.17 31.08
N ASN A 414 37.01 29.01 30.17
CA ASN A 414 38.26 29.73 29.84
C ASN A 414 39.44 29.50 30.82
N GLU A 415 40.37 28.61 30.44
CA GLU A 415 41.85 28.67 30.62
C GLU A 415 42.46 27.69 29.58
N GLY A 416 43.54 27.92 28.82
CA GLY A 416 44.58 28.95 28.84
C GLY A 416 45.42 29.02 27.54
N SER A 417 46.10 30.16 27.40
CA SER A 417 47.39 30.43 26.71
C SER A 417 47.59 30.24 25.19
N GLY A 418 47.39 31.34 24.43
CA GLY A 418 48.45 32.17 23.81
C GLY A 418 49.29 31.68 22.59
N PRO A 419 49.76 32.59 21.69
CA PRO A 419 50.06 32.29 20.27
C PRO A 419 51.56 32.32 19.88
N THR A 420 51.93 31.70 18.75
CA THR A 420 53.21 31.92 18.03
C THR A 420 52.96 31.86 16.51
N SER A 421 52.99 32.98 15.81
CA SER A 421 54.10 33.56 15.01
C SER A 421 54.54 32.74 13.80
N ALA A 422 54.40 33.36 12.62
CA ALA A 422 55.06 32.98 11.38
C ALA A 422 56.60 33.06 11.50
N GLY A 423 57.33 32.18 10.80
CA GLY A 423 58.76 32.36 10.60
C GLY A 423 59.55 31.10 10.21
N ARG A 424 59.84 31.00 8.90
CA ARG A 424 61.12 30.60 8.30
C ARG A 424 61.58 29.13 8.39
N SER A 425 61.56 28.49 7.22
CA SER A 425 62.45 27.37 6.88
C SER A 425 63.82 27.92 6.44
N GLN A 426 64.88 27.42 7.05
CA GLN A 426 66.21 27.23 6.46
C GLN A 426 66.76 25.91 6.97
N TYR A 427 67.24 25.11 6.01
CA TYR A 427 67.88 23.80 6.05
C TYR A 427 66.98 22.57 6.22
#